data_AF-A0A8S9INQ1-F1
#
_entry.id   AF-A0A8S9INQ1-F1
#
_cell.length_a   1.000
_cell.length_b   1.000
_cell.length_c   1.000
_cell.angle_alpha   90.00
_cell.angle_beta   90.00
_cell.angle_gamma   90.00
#
_symmetry.space_group_name_H-M   'P 1'
#
loop_
_entity.id
_entity.type
_entity.pdbx_description
1 polymer ?
#
loop_
_entity_poly.entity_id
_entity_poly.type
_entity_poly.pdbx_seq_one_letter_code
_entity_poly.pdbx_strand_id
1 'polypeptide(L)'
;MSYSNDVICFGSDRECLVMNSTIGSYKVLPRLSEERLIKTFIGFSPSISKFKVLAMSKSHYKLGFGNHMVLTMENQECLWDCRPVECQIDHEPETASNMSPVCINEDLYYATELHVPGSSMAIAMISFSLKTEAFVSYQIPDTSVSRHSHCETGPFNIRGKVGISFAYKEQDNHKIWVLEDVKDNKWSLLLLNIHPSIQDVNRWMSQRPPSFRGLTKTSGMVYAKAQQKDLAIC
;
A
#
# COMPACT_ATOMS: atom_id res chain seq x y z
N MET A 1 -0.30 0.51 8.56
CA MET A 1 0.11 1.92 8.67
C MET A 1 0.27 2.46 7.26
N SER A 2 -0.40 3.58 6.98
CA SER A 2 -0.31 4.36 5.73
C SER A 2 0.02 5.81 6.10
N TYR A 3 0.60 6.57 5.18
CA TYR A 3 0.99 7.95 5.45
C TYR A 3 0.92 8.80 4.19
N SER A 4 0.72 10.10 4.35
CA SER A 4 0.75 11.09 3.30
C SER A 4 1.14 12.43 3.92
N ASN A 5 2.23 13.04 3.43
CA ASN A 5 2.87 14.19 4.07
C ASN A 5 3.17 13.92 5.56
N ASP A 6 2.82 14.85 6.45
CA ASP A 6 2.99 14.73 7.90
C ASP A 6 1.83 14.01 8.58
N VAL A 7 0.96 13.35 7.81
CA VAL A 7 -0.21 12.65 8.34
C VAL A 7 -0.05 11.14 8.22
N ILE A 8 -0.19 10.45 9.34
CA ILE A 8 -0.03 9.00 9.47
C ILE A 8 -1.38 8.41 9.87
N CYS A 9 -1.83 7.38 9.16
CA CYS A 9 -2.99 6.57 9.50
C CYS A 9 -2.55 5.17 9.95
N PHE A 10 -2.95 4.78 11.16
CA PHE A 10 -2.63 3.47 11.72
C PHE A 10 -3.73 3.00 12.67
N GLY A 11 -3.86 1.70 12.85
CA GLY A 11 -4.97 1.14 13.60
C GLY A 11 -5.03 -0.37 13.59
N SER A 12 -6.00 -0.88 14.33
CA SER A 12 -6.47 -2.25 14.28
C SER A 12 -7.59 -2.41 13.25
N ASP A 13 -8.17 -3.60 13.20
CA ASP A 13 -9.34 -3.92 12.39
C ASP A 13 -10.67 -3.33 12.92
N ARG A 14 -10.63 -2.68 14.09
CA ARG A 14 -11.81 -2.07 14.74
C ARG A 14 -11.66 -0.57 14.94
N GLU A 15 -10.43 -0.10 15.13
CA GLU A 15 -10.15 1.30 15.45
C GLU A 15 -8.96 1.77 14.64
N CYS A 16 -9.13 2.91 13.96
CA CYS A 16 -8.07 3.56 13.21
C CYS A 16 -7.90 4.99 13.70
N LEU A 17 -6.66 5.45 13.71
CA LEU A 17 -6.22 6.76 14.16
C LEU A 17 -5.53 7.46 13.00
N VAL A 18 -5.79 8.74 12.85
CA VAL A 18 -5.08 9.64 11.95
C VAL A 18 -4.34 10.65 12.80
N MET A 19 -3.02 10.64 12.73
CA MET A 19 -2.12 11.51 13.49
C MET A 19 -1.44 12.49 12.54
N ASN A 20 -1.39 13.77 12.92
CA ASN A 20 -0.50 14.75 12.31
C ASN A 20 0.79 14.81 13.16
N SER A 21 1.88 14.32 12.59
CA SER A 21 3.17 14.20 13.28
C SER A 21 3.83 15.55 13.56
N THR A 22 3.51 16.61 12.80
CA THR A 22 4.12 17.94 12.97
C THR A 22 3.56 18.65 14.20
N ILE A 23 2.24 18.58 14.40
CA ILE A 23 1.56 19.25 15.53
C ILE A 23 1.28 18.30 16.70
N GLY A 24 1.58 17.00 16.56
CA GLY A 24 1.37 15.99 17.59
C GLY A 24 -0.11 15.72 17.92
N SER A 25 -1.03 16.08 17.04
CA SER A 25 -2.46 15.85 17.24
C SER A 25 -2.91 14.56 16.56
N TYR A 26 -3.95 13.91 17.09
CA TYR A 26 -4.54 12.74 16.47
C TYR A 26 -6.06 12.79 16.54
N LYS A 27 -6.71 12.06 15.64
CA LYS A 27 -8.16 11.83 15.62
C LYS A 27 -8.45 10.37 15.41
N VAL A 28 -9.46 9.86 16.11
CA VAL A 28 -9.99 8.52 15.90
C VAL A 28 -10.92 8.59 14.68
N LEU A 29 -10.81 7.63 13.76
CA LEU A 29 -11.78 7.45 12.69
C LEU A 29 -13.10 6.95 13.31
N PRO A 30 -14.26 7.40 12.80
CA PRO A 30 -15.53 6.82 13.21
C PRO A 30 -15.51 5.31 12.94
N ARG A 31 -16.29 4.56 13.70
CA ARG A 31 -16.45 3.12 13.45
C ARG A 31 -17.13 2.93 12.09
N LEU A 32 -16.38 2.36 11.14
CA LEU A 32 -16.77 2.35 9.73
C LEU A 32 -17.79 1.27 9.39
N SER A 33 -17.74 0.16 10.12
CA SER A 33 -18.70 -0.92 9.98
C SER A 33 -18.71 -1.81 11.23
N GLU A 34 -19.75 -2.64 11.35
CA GLU A 34 -19.71 -3.80 12.24
C GLU A 34 -18.76 -4.89 11.73
N GLU A 35 -18.48 -4.87 10.42
CA GLU A 35 -17.54 -5.78 9.77
C GLU A 35 -16.09 -5.47 10.14
N ARG A 36 -15.23 -6.48 10.01
CA ARG A 36 -13.79 -6.35 10.27
C ARG A 36 -13.13 -5.48 9.20
N LEU A 37 -12.44 -4.40 9.59
CA LEU A 37 -11.59 -3.64 8.66
C LEU A 37 -10.37 -4.47 8.25
N ILE A 38 -10.12 -4.55 6.95
CA ILE A 38 -8.97 -5.26 6.39
C ILE A 38 -7.80 -4.28 6.27
N LYS A 39 -8.02 -3.10 5.68
CA LYS A 39 -6.99 -2.08 5.46
C LYS A 39 -7.59 -0.67 5.41
N THR A 40 -6.76 0.30 5.79
CA THR A 40 -7.03 1.74 5.63
C THR A 40 -5.84 2.43 4.97
N PHE A 41 -6.13 3.27 3.98
CA PHE A 41 -5.15 4.00 3.18
C PHE A 41 -5.48 5.49 3.24
N ILE A 42 -4.53 6.30 3.69
CA ILE A 42 -4.70 7.76 3.78
C ILE A 42 -3.94 8.48 2.68
N GLY A 43 -4.56 9.50 2.11
CA GLY A 43 -3.95 10.39 1.12
C GLY A 43 -4.46 11.83 1.24
N PHE A 44 -3.70 12.77 0.70
CA PHE A 44 -4.07 14.18 0.60
C PHE A 44 -4.28 14.57 -0.86
N SER A 45 -5.41 15.22 -1.16
CA SER A 45 -5.63 15.87 -2.47
C SER A 45 -5.54 17.39 -2.29
N PRO A 46 -4.47 18.03 -2.79
CA PRO A 46 -4.38 19.48 -2.91
C PRO A 46 -5.54 20.10 -3.69
N SER A 47 -5.99 19.46 -4.79
CA SER A 47 -7.05 19.98 -5.67
C SER A 47 -8.36 20.28 -4.94
N ILE A 48 -8.72 19.48 -3.93
CA ILE A 48 -9.90 19.71 -3.08
C ILE A 48 -9.52 20.13 -1.66
N SER A 49 -8.23 20.24 -1.36
CA SER A 49 -7.67 20.60 -0.05
C SER A 49 -8.19 19.73 1.10
N LYS A 50 -8.31 18.41 0.88
CA LYS A 50 -8.84 17.46 1.87
C LYS A 50 -7.96 16.22 1.99
N PHE A 51 -7.87 15.70 3.21
CA PHE A 51 -7.41 14.34 3.46
C PHE A 51 -8.58 13.38 3.23
N LYS A 52 -8.30 12.26 2.57
CA LYS A 52 -9.23 11.14 2.49
C LYS A 52 -8.59 9.86 3.01
N VAL A 53 -9.41 9.04 3.63
CA VAL A 53 -9.08 7.67 4.01
C VAL A 53 -9.96 6.72 3.20
N LEU A 54 -9.33 5.89 2.37
CA LEU A 54 -9.98 4.74 1.77
C LEU A 54 -9.90 3.60 2.79
N ALA A 55 -11.04 3.04 3.16
CA ALA A 55 -11.16 1.90 4.05
C ALA A 55 -11.84 0.74 3.34
N MET A 56 -11.36 -0.47 3.60
CA MET A 56 -11.95 -1.71 3.06
C MET A 56 -12.26 -2.65 4.22
N SER A 57 -13.50 -3.13 4.28
CA SER A 57 -13.94 -4.15 5.24
C SER A 57 -14.02 -5.53 4.58
N LYS A 58 -14.10 -6.61 5.36
CA LYS A 58 -14.43 -7.94 4.84
C LYS A 58 -15.94 -8.14 4.87
N SER A 59 -16.57 -8.34 3.72
CA SER A 59 -17.99 -8.71 3.72
C SER A 59 -18.16 -10.15 4.19
N HIS A 60 -19.10 -10.38 5.12
CA HIS A 60 -19.47 -11.73 5.55
C HIS A 60 -20.40 -12.45 4.58
N TYR A 61 -21.06 -11.72 3.67
CA TYR A 61 -22.19 -12.21 2.87
C TYR A 61 -21.90 -12.33 1.38
N LYS A 62 -20.80 -11.74 0.90
CA LYS A 62 -20.38 -11.83 -0.51
C LYS A 62 -19.12 -12.70 -0.60
N LEU A 63 -19.09 -13.55 -1.62
CA LEU A 63 -17.90 -14.31 -2.05
C LEU A 63 -16.79 -13.41 -2.64
N GLY A 64 -17.03 -12.09 -2.73
CA GLY A 64 -16.09 -11.07 -3.20
C GLY A 64 -15.66 -10.11 -2.09
N PHE A 65 -14.57 -9.38 -2.35
CA PHE A 65 -13.85 -8.65 -1.31
C PHE A 65 -14.39 -7.24 -1.12
N GLY A 66 -15.17 -7.11 -0.03
CA GLY A 66 -15.19 -5.94 0.83
C GLY A 66 -15.97 -4.70 0.40
N ASN A 67 -16.66 -4.09 1.37
CA ASN A 67 -17.24 -2.77 1.18
C ASN A 67 -16.12 -1.73 1.20
N HIS A 68 -16.08 -0.87 0.19
CA HIS A 68 -15.15 0.25 0.13
C HIS A 68 -15.85 1.49 0.68
N MET A 69 -15.20 2.15 1.64
CA MET A 69 -15.68 3.37 2.27
C MET A 69 -14.64 4.45 2.09
N VAL A 70 -15.09 5.67 1.81
CA VAL A 70 -14.25 6.86 1.78
C VAL A 70 -14.64 7.73 2.95
N LEU A 71 -13.64 8.06 3.76
CA LEU A 71 -13.75 9.08 4.77
C LEU A 71 -13.07 10.34 4.27
N THR A 72 -13.76 11.46 4.37
CA THR A 72 -13.21 12.76 4.02
C THR A 72 -13.14 13.61 5.29
N MET A 73 -11.97 14.17 5.57
CA MET A 73 -11.82 15.14 6.65
C MET A 73 -12.24 16.51 6.11
N GLU A 74 -13.38 17.01 6.56
CA GLU A 74 -13.85 18.35 6.20
C GLU A 74 -13.30 19.39 7.16
N ASN A 75 -12.52 20.35 6.61
CA ASN A 75 -11.89 21.43 7.37
C ASN A 75 -10.99 20.93 8.52
N GLN A 76 -10.37 21.85 9.27
CA GLN A 76 -9.62 21.47 10.48
C GLN A 76 -10.54 20.98 11.62
N GLU A 77 -11.87 21.08 11.45
CA GLU A 77 -12.92 20.97 12.46
C GLU A 77 -13.40 19.54 12.78
N CYS A 78 -12.54 18.53 12.63
CA CYS A 78 -12.69 17.22 13.30
C CYS A 78 -13.85 16.31 12.89
N LEU A 79 -14.66 16.67 11.90
CA LEU A 79 -15.75 15.79 11.44
C LEU A 79 -15.31 14.99 10.21
N TRP A 80 -15.52 13.69 10.29
CA TRP A 80 -15.32 12.75 9.18
C TRP A 80 -16.65 12.55 8.48
N ASP A 81 -16.74 12.96 7.22
CA ASP A 81 -17.82 12.50 6.35
C ASP A 81 -17.47 11.12 5.81
N CYS A 82 -18.33 10.13 6.03
CA CYS A 82 -18.07 8.73 5.72
C CYS A 82 -19.15 8.22 4.77
N ARG A 83 -18.74 7.74 3.59
CA ARG A 83 -19.67 7.24 2.59
C ARG A 83 -19.14 6.03 1.83
N PRO A 84 -20.03 5.14 1.35
CA PRO A 84 -19.62 4.05 0.49
C PRO A 84 -19.12 4.57 -0.87
N VAL A 85 -18.20 3.83 -1.46
CA VAL A 85 -17.77 4.01 -2.85
C VAL A 85 -17.84 2.66 -3.56
N GLU A 86 -18.24 2.68 -4.83
CA GLU A 86 -18.30 1.48 -5.64
C GLU A 86 -16.95 1.20 -6.29
N CYS A 87 -16.43 -0.01 -6.10
CA CYS A 87 -15.26 -0.51 -6.79
C CYS A 87 -15.67 -1.72 -7.64
N GLN A 88 -15.48 -1.62 -8.97
CA GLN A 88 -15.80 -2.69 -9.92
C GLN A 88 -14.65 -3.69 -10.09
N ILE A 89 -13.54 -3.48 -9.40
CA ILE A 89 -12.35 -4.33 -9.49
C ILE A 89 -12.42 -5.33 -8.33
N ASP A 90 -12.52 -6.62 -8.65
CA ASP A 90 -12.54 -7.69 -7.65
C ASP A 90 -11.11 -8.03 -7.20
N HIS A 91 -10.77 -7.58 -5.99
CA HIS A 91 -9.39 -7.62 -5.50
C HIS A 91 -9.34 -7.72 -3.97
N GLU A 92 -8.35 -8.44 -3.44
CA GLU A 92 -8.04 -8.46 -2.01
C GLU A 92 -6.75 -7.66 -1.75
N PRO A 93 -6.78 -6.60 -0.92
CA PRO A 93 -5.58 -5.86 -0.63
C PRO A 93 -4.56 -6.74 0.10
N GLU A 94 -3.31 -6.71 -0.35
CA GLU A 94 -2.28 -7.61 0.16
C GLU A 94 -2.12 -7.45 1.69
N THR A 95 -2.36 -8.54 2.41
CA THR A 95 -2.41 -8.50 3.89
C THR A 95 -1.01 -8.52 4.51
N ALA A 96 0.03 -8.80 3.73
CA ALA A 96 1.41 -8.78 4.18
C ALA A 96 1.76 -7.43 4.86
N SER A 97 2.32 -7.54 6.08
CA SER A 97 2.54 -6.40 6.99
C SER A 97 3.50 -5.32 6.48
N ASN A 98 4.29 -5.63 5.45
CA ASN A 98 5.26 -4.75 4.80
C ASN A 98 4.67 -3.97 3.61
N MET A 99 3.43 -4.24 3.20
CA MET A 99 2.77 -3.59 2.07
C MET A 99 2.02 -2.34 2.53
N SER A 100 2.74 -1.21 2.54
CA SER A 100 2.15 0.12 2.75
C SER A 100 1.76 0.73 1.40
N PRO A 101 0.64 1.47 1.33
CA PRO A 101 0.32 2.25 0.14
C PRO A 101 1.26 3.45 0.01
N VAL A 102 1.24 4.10 -1.14
CA VAL A 102 1.84 5.43 -1.34
C VAL A 102 0.84 6.37 -1.99
N CYS A 103 0.82 7.62 -1.55
CA CYS A 103 0.07 8.69 -2.20
C CYS A 103 1.01 9.51 -3.08
N ILE A 104 0.74 9.58 -4.38
CA ILE A 104 1.55 10.32 -5.37
C ILE A 104 0.59 11.05 -6.31
N ASN A 105 0.79 12.35 -6.50
CA ASN A 105 -0.01 13.18 -7.42
C ASN A 105 -1.53 13.01 -7.24
N GLU A 106 -1.99 12.97 -5.99
CA GLU A 106 -3.42 12.79 -5.62
C GLU A 106 -4.01 11.40 -5.85
N ASP A 107 -3.20 10.43 -6.24
CA ASP A 107 -3.63 9.04 -6.38
C ASP A 107 -3.00 8.18 -5.28
N LEU A 108 -3.82 7.35 -4.65
CA LEU A 108 -3.37 6.32 -3.70
C LEU A 108 -3.07 5.04 -4.43
N TYR A 109 -1.82 4.58 -4.37
CA TYR A 109 -1.37 3.33 -4.95
C TYR A 109 -1.18 2.26 -3.87
N TYR A 110 -1.75 1.08 -4.08
CA TYR A 110 -1.55 -0.08 -3.21
C TYR A 110 -1.45 -1.37 -4.03
N ALA A 111 -0.71 -2.34 -3.49
CA ALA A 111 -0.60 -3.67 -4.07
C ALA A 111 -1.76 -4.56 -3.63
N THR A 112 -2.19 -5.46 -4.51
CA THR A 112 -3.34 -6.33 -4.29
C THR A 112 -3.20 -7.63 -5.07
N GLU A 113 -3.91 -8.66 -4.62
CA GLU A 113 -4.17 -9.86 -5.40
C GLU A 113 -5.48 -9.72 -6.15
N LEU A 114 -5.44 -9.88 -7.48
CA LEU A 114 -6.63 -9.92 -8.31
C LEU A 114 -7.18 -11.33 -8.41
N HIS A 115 -8.50 -11.42 -8.29
CA HIS A 115 -9.24 -12.65 -8.54
C HIS A 115 -9.53 -12.78 -10.03
N VAL A 116 -8.78 -13.65 -10.71
CA VAL A 116 -8.99 -13.95 -12.12
C VAL A 116 -9.70 -15.31 -12.22
N PRO A 117 -10.96 -15.36 -12.70
CA PRO A 117 -11.69 -16.62 -12.85
C PRO A 117 -10.89 -17.64 -13.65
N GLY A 118 -10.69 -18.85 -13.08
CA GLY A 118 -9.97 -19.94 -13.74
C GLY A 118 -8.45 -19.82 -13.77
N SER A 119 -7.85 -18.85 -13.08
CA SER A 119 -6.40 -18.64 -13.00
C SER A 119 -5.91 -18.62 -11.54
N SER A 120 -4.60 -18.75 -11.35
CA SER A 120 -3.96 -18.38 -10.09
C SER A 120 -4.10 -16.87 -9.85
N MET A 121 -4.08 -16.47 -8.57
CA MET A 121 -4.02 -15.07 -8.14
C MET A 121 -2.89 -14.33 -8.86
N ALA A 122 -3.19 -13.13 -9.35
CA ALA A 122 -2.21 -12.26 -9.99
C ALA A 122 -1.98 -11.03 -9.12
N ILE A 123 -0.72 -10.71 -8.85
CA ILE A 123 -0.37 -9.46 -8.16
C ILE A 123 -0.58 -8.31 -9.14
N ALA A 124 -1.32 -7.31 -8.70
CA ALA A 124 -1.54 -6.07 -9.41
C ALA A 124 -1.34 -4.87 -8.49
N MET A 125 -1.34 -3.69 -9.10
CA MET A 125 -1.40 -2.42 -8.40
C MET A 125 -2.74 -1.77 -8.68
N ILE A 126 -3.37 -1.19 -7.67
CA ILE A 126 -4.55 -0.34 -7.84
C ILE A 126 -4.18 1.09 -7.50
N SER A 127 -4.66 2.03 -8.32
CA SER A 127 -4.76 3.43 -7.95
C SER A 127 -6.20 3.79 -7.59
N PHE A 128 -6.37 4.50 -6.49
CA PHE A 128 -7.60 5.18 -6.13
C PHE A 128 -7.39 6.70 -6.19
N SER A 129 -8.13 7.38 -7.06
CA SER A 129 -7.99 8.83 -7.19
C SER A 129 -8.67 9.56 -6.04
N LEU A 130 -7.93 10.37 -5.29
CA LEU A 130 -8.51 11.14 -4.19
C LEU A 130 -9.47 12.23 -4.69
N LYS A 131 -9.30 12.67 -5.93
CA LYS A 131 -10.13 13.71 -6.55
C LYS A 131 -11.45 13.15 -7.06
N THR A 132 -11.40 12.11 -7.89
CA THR A 132 -12.58 11.56 -8.57
C THR A 132 -13.15 10.32 -7.89
N GLU A 133 -12.38 9.71 -6.98
CA GLU A 133 -12.68 8.44 -6.30
C GLU A 133 -12.84 7.26 -7.24
N ALA A 134 -12.24 7.36 -8.42
CA ALA A 134 -12.17 6.27 -9.38
C ALA A 134 -11.05 5.30 -9.03
N PHE A 135 -11.30 4.02 -9.29
CA PHE A 135 -10.32 2.95 -9.18
C PHE A 135 -9.80 2.57 -10.57
N VAL A 136 -8.49 2.32 -10.67
CA VAL A 136 -7.84 1.79 -11.88
C VAL A 136 -6.86 0.70 -11.46
N SER A 137 -6.86 -0.43 -12.16
CA SER A 137 -5.89 -1.51 -11.94
C SER A 137 -4.79 -1.49 -13.00
N TYR A 138 -3.58 -1.85 -12.58
CA TYR A 138 -2.41 -1.98 -13.42
C TYR A 138 -1.86 -3.39 -13.28
N GLN A 139 -1.82 -4.11 -14.39
CA GLN A 139 -1.15 -5.40 -14.48
C GLN A 139 0.36 -5.15 -14.51
N ILE A 140 1.08 -5.79 -13.59
CA ILE A 140 2.53 -5.67 -13.50
C ILE A 140 3.17 -6.72 -14.43
N PRO A 141 4.13 -6.35 -15.31
CA PRO A 141 4.58 -7.22 -16.41
C PRO A 141 5.16 -8.60 -16.04
N ASP A 142 5.65 -8.79 -14.80
CA ASP A 142 6.38 -9.99 -14.37
C ASP A 142 5.74 -10.66 -13.13
N THR A 143 4.41 -10.53 -12.98
CA THR A 143 3.65 -11.16 -11.88
C THR A 143 2.91 -12.42 -12.30
N SER A 144 2.87 -12.72 -13.60
CA SER A 144 2.49 -14.05 -14.05
C SER A 144 3.66 -15.00 -13.81
N VAL A 145 3.41 -16.14 -13.16
CA VAL A 145 4.36 -17.25 -13.02
C VAL A 145 5.39 -17.10 -11.88
N SER A 146 4.94 -17.22 -10.63
CA SER A 146 5.41 -18.27 -9.70
C SER A 146 4.91 -18.00 -8.29
N ARG A 147 4.58 -19.06 -7.53
CA ARG A 147 4.27 -19.00 -6.08
C ARG A 147 5.47 -18.55 -5.22
N HIS A 148 6.51 -17.99 -5.84
CA HIS A 148 7.80 -17.66 -5.25
C HIS A 148 8.16 -16.17 -5.39
N SER A 149 7.41 -15.39 -6.18
CA SER A 149 7.53 -13.93 -6.20
C SER A 149 6.55 -13.33 -5.19
N HIS A 150 7.10 -12.82 -4.09
CA HIS A 150 6.35 -11.95 -3.18
C HIS A 150 6.83 -10.53 -3.42
N CYS A 151 5.89 -9.57 -3.42
CA CYS A 151 6.28 -8.18 -3.27
C CYS A 151 7.14 -8.07 -2.00
N GLU A 152 8.30 -7.46 -2.11
CA GLU A 152 9.15 -7.22 -0.95
C GLU A 152 8.69 -5.99 -0.17
N THR A 153 8.11 -5.03 -0.90
CA THR A 153 7.58 -3.79 -0.35
C THR A 153 6.33 -3.35 -1.08
N GLY A 154 5.50 -2.57 -0.39
CA GLY A 154 4.35 -1.92 -1.04
C GLY A 154 4.81 -0.87 -2.06
N PRO A 155 3.91 -0.29 -2.84
CA PRO A 155 4.27 0.77 -3.78
C PRO A 155 4.98 1.93 -3.09
N PHE A 156 5.95 2.55 -3.77
CA PHE A 156 6.75 3.65 -3.24
C PHE A 156 7.06 4.70 -4.32
N ASN A 157 7.45 5.90 -3.89
CA ASN A 157 7.75 7.00 -4.80
C ASN A 157 9.19 6.90 -5.32
N ILE A 158 9.34 6.92 -6.66
CA ILE A 158 10.60 7.07 -7.37
C ILE A 158 10.49 8.30 -8.26
N ARG A 159 11.04 9.43 -7.79
CA ARG A 159 11.12 10.68 -8.56
C ARG A 159 9.75 11.12 -9.14
N GLY A 160 8.68 10.99 -8.33
CA GLY A 160 7.32 11.35 -8.72
C GLY A 160 6.55 10.27 -9.48
N LYS A 161 7.16 9.11 -9.71
CA LYS A 161 6.52 7.92 -10.28
C LYS A 161 6.31 6.86 -9.20
N VAL A 162 5.40 5.92 -9.45
CA VAL A 162 5.19 4.78 -8.55
C VAL A 162 6.09 3.62 -8.97
N GLY A 163 6.81 3.08 -8.00
CA GLY A 163 7.61 1.87 -8.13
C GLY A 163 7.12 0.78 -7.20
N ILE A 164 7.35 -0.47 -7.57
CA ILE A 164 7.10 -1.64 -6.72
C ILE A 164 8.27 -2.62 -6.84
N SER A 165 8.72 -3.17 -5.71
CA SER A 165 9.88 -4.07 -5.67
C SER A 165 9.47 -5.52 -5.42
N PHE A 166 10.10 -6.42 -6.15
CA PHE A 166 9.96 -7.85 -5.99
C PHE A 166 11.30 -8.44 -5.54
N ALA A 167 11.25 -9.29 -4.52
CA ALA A 167 12.36 -10.14 -4.14
C ALA A 167 12.08 -11.55 -4.69
N TYR A 168 12.97 -12.04 -5.55
CA TYR A 168 12.93 -13.42 -6.01
C TYR A 168 13.92 -14.22 -5.16
N LYS A 169 13.44 -15.28 -4.49
CA LYS A 169 14.26 -16.11 -3.58
C LYS A 169 15.52 -16.69 -4.24
N GLU A 170 15.56 -16.72 -5.57
CA GLU A 170 16.61 -17.36 -6.37
C GLU A 170 17.55 -16.34 -7.07
N GLN A 171 17.28 -15.04 -6.99
CA GLN A 171 18.06 -14.01 -7.70
C GLN A 171 18.51 -12.93 -6.71
N ASP A 172 19.83 -12.73 -6.61
CA ASP A 172 20.50 -11.75 -5.75
C ASP A 172 20.24 -10.26 -6.12
N ASN A 173 19.34 -10.01 -7.08
CA ASN A 173 19.04 -8.68 -7.60
C ASN A 173 17.59 -8.29 -7.25
N HIS A 174 17.40 -7.10 -6.68
CA HIS A 174 16.07 -6.55 -6.53
C HIS A 174 15.59 -6.02 -7.89
N LYS A 175 14.44 -6.53 -8.34
CA LYS A 175 13.73 -5.98 -9.50
C LYS A 175 12.74 -4.93 -9.02
N ILE A 176 12.81 -3.73 -9.59
CA ILE A 176 11.84 -2.67 -9.36
C ILE A 176 11.14 -2.37 -10.67
N TRP A 177 9.82 -2.53 -10.69
CA TRP A 177 8.99 -2.08 -11.78
C TRP A 177 8.54 -0.65 -11.51
N VAL A 178 8.76 0.24 -12.47
CA VAL A 178 8.36 1.66 -12.39
C VAL A 178 7.26 1.92 -13.41
N LEU A 179 6.12 2.45 -12.96
CA LEU A 179 5.04 2.86 -13.86
C LEU A 179 5.44 4.20 -14.50
N GLU A 180 5.79 4.13 -15.78
CA GLU A 180 6.26 5.25 -16.59
C GLU A 180 5.11 6.09 -17.13
N ASP A 181 4.05 5.42 -17.59
CA ASP A 181 2.84 6.05 -18.08
C ASP A 181 1.62 5.33 -17.51
N VAL A 182 0.83 6.08 -16.76
CA VAL A 182 -0.40 5.62 -16.10
C VAL A 182 -1.49 5.32 -17.12
N LYS A 183 -1.61 6.10 -18.19
CA LYS A 183 -2.69 5.94 -19.19
C LYS A 183 -2.46 4.71 -20.05
N ASP A 184 -1.21 4.49 -20.45
CA ASP A 184 -0.84 3.40 -21.35
C ASP A 184 -0.40 2.12 -20.61
N ASN A 185 -0.50 2.10 -19.27
CA ASN A 185 0.01 1.02 -18.41
C ASN A 185 1.46 0.62 -18.79
N LYS A 186 2.31 1.63 -19.02
CA LYS A 186 3.69 1.42 -19.50
C LYS A 186 4.64 1.31 -18.33
N TRP A 187 5.45 0.26 -18.32
CA TRP A 187 6.40 -0.02 -17.25
C TRP A 187 7.85 -0.02 -17.75
N SER A 188 8.76 0.36 -16.85
CA SER A 188 10.20 0.13 -17.01
C SER A 188 10.72 -0.76 -15.87
N LEU A 189 11.80 -1.49 -16.14
CA LEU A 189 12.47 -2.33 -15.16
C LEU A 189 13.77 -1.65 -14.72
N LEU A 190 13.91 -1.44 -13.42
CA LEU A 190 15.15 -1.04 -12.77
C LEU A 190 15.73 -2.24 -12.02
N LEU A 191 16.96 -2.62 -12.37
CA LEU A 191 17.71 -3.64 -11.67
C LEU A 191 18.62 -2.99 -10.64
N LEU A 192 18.42 -3.32 -9.36
CA LEU A 192 19.31 -2.90 -8.29
C LEU A 192 20.19 -4.06 -7.86
N ASN A 193 21.49 -3.88 -8.04
CA ASN A 193 22.49 -4.80 -7.53
C ASN A 193 22.67 -4.52 -6.03
N ILE A 194 22.37 -5.52 -5.20
CA ILE A 194 22.66 -5.44 -3.77
C ILE A 194 24.17 -5.50 -3.62
N HIS A 195 24.76 -4.54 -2.90
CA HIS A 195 26.18 -4.64 -2.58
C HIS A 195 26.44 -5.90 -1.74
N PRO A 196 27.48 -6.72 -2.05
CA PRO A 196 27.71 -8.01 -1.37
C PRO A 196 27.76 -7.91 0.17
N SER A 197 28.23 -6.79 0.71
CA SER A 197 28.24 -6.56 2.18
C SER A 197 26.85 -6.54 2.82
N ILE A 198 25.78 -6.20 2.08
CA ILE A 198 24.39 -6.26 2.57
C ILE A 198 23.86 -7.70 2.48
N GLN A 199 24.29 -8.46 1.47
CA GLN A 199 23.95 -9.89 1.36
C GLN A 199 24.51 -10.68 2.53
N ASP A 200 25.74 -10.35 2.97
CA ASP A 200 26.33 -10.94 4.17
C ASP A 200 25.51 -10.59 5.41
N VAL A 201 25.11 -9.33 5.60
CA VAL A 201 24.28 -8.91 6.76
C VAL A 201 22.94 -9.66 6.84
N ASN A 202 22.31 -9.97 5.70
CA ASN A 202 21.11 -10.81 5.65
C ASN A 202 21.37 -12.25 6.15
N ARG A 203 22.59 -12.75 5.98
CA ARG A 203 23.04 -14.06 6.47
C ARG A 203 23.33 -14.07 7.98
N TRP A 204 23.74 -12.93 8.55
CA TRP A 204 24.09 -12.78 9.97
C TRP A 204 22.92 -12.35 10.88
N MET A 205 21.90 -11.65 10.37
CA MET A 205 20.82 -11.07 11.19
C MET A 205 19.48 -11.85 11.17
N SER A 206 19.40 -13.02 11.82
CA SER A 206 18.14 -13.71 12.21
C SER A 206 17.12 -14.02 11.08
N GLN A 207 16.02 -14.71 11.42
CA GLN A 207 15.07 -15.35 10.47
C GLN A 207 14.31 -14.43 9.50
N ARG A 208 14.48 -13.10 9.56
CA ARG A 208 13.84 -12.15 8.62
C ARG A 208 14.82 -11.03 8.23
N PRO A 209 15.28 -10.96 6.97
CA PRO A 209 16.12 -9.87 6.49
C PRO A 209 15.38 -8.52 6.56
N PRO A 210 16.09 -7.39 6.69
CA PRO A 210 15.50 -6.08 6.56
C PRO A 210 14.82 -5.91 5.19
N SER A 211 13.59 -5.40 5.19
CA SER A 211 12.80 -5.17 3.97
C SER A 211 13.25 -3.89 3.28
N PHE A 212 13.45 -3.91 1.96
CA PHE A 212 13.61 -2.71 1.16
C PHE A 212 12.38 -1.80 1.29
N ARG A 213 12.60 -0.48 1.40
CA ARG A 213 11.54 0.53 1.59
C ARG A 213 11.52 1.61 0.53
N GLY A 214 12.52 1.64 -0.35
CA GLY A 214 12.58 2.61 -1.44
C GLY A 214 13.97 3.22 -1.59
N LEU A 215 14.00 4.36 -2.28
CA LEU A 215 15.22 5.05 -2.66
C LEU A 215 15.28 6.45 -2.04
N THR A 216 16.48 6.89 -1.66
CA THR A 216 16.73 8.29 -1.30
C THR A 216 16.75 9.18 -2.55
N LYS A 217 16.73 10.50 -2.35
CA LYS A 217 16.87 11.48 -3.45
C LYS A 217 18.15 11.28 -4.27
N THR A 218 19.22 10.78 -3.64
CA THR A 218 20.52 10.50 -4.26
C THR A 218 20.65 9.05 -4.72
N SER A 219 19.53 8.32 -4.87
CA SER A 219 19.49 6.92 -5.30
C SER A 219 20.14 5.92 -4.34
N GLY A 220 20.35 6.29 -3.07
CA GLY A 220 20.71 5.34 -2.02
C GLY A 220 19.53 4.43 -1.67
N MET A 221 19.79 3.19 -1.28
CA MET A 221 18.75 2.22 -0.91
C MET A 221 18.36 2.37 0.57
N VAL A 222 17.07 2.32 0.87
CA VAL A 222 16.54 2.40 2.23
C VAL A 222 15.99 1.03 2.62
N TYR A 223 16.42 0.53 3.77
CA TYR A 223 15.97 -0.74 4.34
C TYR A 223 15.42 -0.52 5.76
N ALA A 224 14.42 -1.29 6.16
CA ALA A 224 13.89 -1.27 7.52
C ALA A 224 13.65 -2.70 8.04
N LYS A 225 13.94 -2.95 9.30
CA LYS A 225 13.64 -4.23 9.96
C LYS A 225 12.12 -4.36 10.18
N ALA A 226 11.55 -5.51 9.84
CA ALA A 226 10.15 -5.80 10.17
C ALA A 226 9.99 -5.85 11.70
N GLN A 227 9.13 -5.00 12.27
CA GLN A 227 8.78 -5.09 13.69
C GLN A 227 7.97 -6.36 13.94
N GLN A 228 8.32 -7.08 15.02
CA GLN A 228 7.57 -8.23 15.51
C GLN A 228 6.21 -7.72 16.00
N LYS A 229 5.11 -8.24 15.45
CA LYS A 229 3.83 -8.16 16.16
C LYS A 229 3.98 -9.09 17.36
N ASP A 230 4.10 -8.53 18.55
CA ASP A 230 3.69 -9.26 19.73
C ASP A 230 2.21 -9.61 19.51
N LEU A 231 1.91 -10.91 19.47
CA LEU A 231 0.55 -11.39 19.61
C LEU A 231 0.08 -10.89 20.97
N ALA A 232 -0.66 -9.79 20.99
CA ALA A 232 -1.46 -9.41 22.13
C ALA A 232 -2.52 -10.52 22.28
N ILE A 233 -2.21 -11.48 23.13
CA ILE A 233 -3.19 -12.33 23.78
C ILE A 233 -3.98 -11.39 24.69
N CYS A 234 -5.20 -11.04 24.28
CA CYS A 234 -6.27 -10.53 25.13
C CYS A 234 -7.57 -11.16 24.62
#